data_AF-A0A6P4DS78-F1
#
_entry.id   AF-A0A6P4DS78-F1
#
_cell.length_a   1.000
_cell.length_b   1.000
_cell.length_c   1.000
_cell.angle_alpha   90.00
_cell.angle_beta   90.00
_cell.angle_gamma   90.00
#
_symmetry.space_group_name_H-M   'P 1'
#
loop_
_entity.id
_entity.type
_entity.pdbx_description
1 polymer ?
#
loop_
_entity_poly.entity_id
_entity_poly.type
_entity_poly.pdbx_seq_one_letter_code
_entity_poly.pdbx_strand_id
1 'polypeptide(L)'
;MELGGCSSSSSSSSLCLQQLTALLRTEKNSCCVSTRDWSISSKKRATTLSSISTRTFSVSYRKFVDFALDETTSHTHLFSSPLQEKYNSLEPKDGKGEISIQSFEAAEIRLLRSLIIETETMQVLDFTVFPRAEYDVPIFCANFFTTARTNIVVLDLNPLHDVINQRHYKEKYFKSLIPLGLKYAELFPWGGKLTSESIKFFSPIVIWTKFNSSAEKYEILYSAFKDYYKVWLELVSKAVKETDESQISRNLEAQHRYLVWRAEKDPGQGVLKKLIGETLAKDLLRGFLFNGVDVLGSKTFNDYFPHYCSKDGDLNNKGSIIGKSFENRPWDERGEFLGEGIIP
;
A
#
# COMPACT_ATOMS: atom_id res chain seq x y z
N MET A 1 28.29 50.22 13.08
CA MET A 1 28.94 48.96 13.51
C MET A 1 27.81 47.96 13.72
N GLU A 2 27.39 47.33 12.63
CA GLU A 2 27.74 45.94 12.26
C GLU A 2 27.03 44.92 13.17
N LEU A 3 25.92 44.32 12.71
CA LEU A 3 25.79 43.18 11.78
C LEU A 3 26.16 41.83 12.42
N GLY A 4 25.16 40.94 12.49
CA GLY A 4 25.30 39.54 12.85
C GLY A 4 23.96 38.82 12.67
N GLY A 5 23.64 38.45 11.43
CA GLY A 5 22.42 37.74 11.06
C GLY A 5 22.47 36.26 11.47
N CYS A 6 21.36 35.76 12.02
CA CYS A 6 21.13 34.32 12.18
C CYS A 6 20.23 33.81 11.06
N SER A 7 20.78 32.83 10.34
CA SER A 7 20.21 32.07 9.26
C SER A 7 19.02 31.22 9.71
N SER A 8 17.88 31.38 9.04
CA SER A 8 16.73 30.49 9.12
C SER A 8 17.03 29.20 8.33
N SER A 9 17.32 28.12 9.05
CA SER A 9 17.35 26.77 8.47
C SER A 9 15.91 26.26 8.32
N SER A 10 15.43 26.30 7.08
CA SER A 10 14.13 25.75 6.70
C SER A 10 14.14 24.22 6.84
N SER A 11 13.16 23.70 7.57
CA SER A 11 13.05 22.30 7.96
C SER A 11 12.52 21.42 6.82
N SER A 12 13.13 20.25 6.67
CA SER A 12 13.02 19.33 5.52
C SER A 12 11.70 18.55 5.38
N SER A 13 10.63 18.97 6.07
CA SER A 13 9.28 18.38 5.91
C SER A 13 8.56 18.87 4.64
N SER A 14 9.05 19.94 4.01
CA SER A 14 8.54 20.42 2.73
C SER A 14 8.96 19.54 1.56
N LEU A 15 10.05 18.76 1.66
CA LEU A 15 10.62 18.03 0.51
C LEU A 15 9.80 16.82 0.05
N CYS A 16 9.05 16.15 0.92
CA CYS A 16 8.26 14.97 0.53
C CYS A 16 6.94 15.37 -0.16
N LEU A 17 6.28 16.42 0.34
CA LEU A 17 5.16 17.05 -0.35
C LEU A 17 5.65 17.74 -1.63
N GLN A 18 6.83 18.35 -1.63
CA GLN A 18 7.42 18.94 -2.82
C GLN A 18 7.85 17.89 -3.84
N GLN A 19 8.26 16.67 -3.50
CA GLN A 19 8.60 15.64 -4.49
C GLN A 19 7.35 15.09 -5.19
N LEU A 20 6.26 14.83 -4.46
CA LEU A 20 4.96 14.48 -5.05
C LEU A 20 4.33 15.66 -5.80
N THR A 21 4.49 16.90 -5.30
CA THR A 21 3.98 18.11 -5.97
C THR A 21 4.87 18.56 -7.14
N ALA A 22 6.18 18.30 -7.14
CA ALA A 22 7.10 18.62 -8.23
C ALA A 22 7.00 17.61 -9.38
N LEU A 23 6.74 16.34 -9.08
CA LEU A 23 6.33 15.36 -10.09
C LEU A 23 5.03 15.78 -10.79
N LEU A 24 4.10 16.44 -10.06
CA LEU A 24 2.86 16.99 -10.63
C LEU A 24 3.00 18.39 -11.27
N ARG A 25 4.03 19.19 -10.92
CA ARG A 25 4.27 20.54 -11.48
C ARG A 25 5.14 20.52 -12.74
N THR A 26 6.03 19.55 -12.90
CA THR A 26 6.89 19.44 -14.09
C THR A 26 6.14 19.09 -15.37
N GLU A 27 4.87 18.69 -15.28
CA GLU A 27 3.99 18.49 -16.44
C GLU A 27 3.33 19.78 -16.96
N LYS A 28 3.44 20.92 -16.25
CA LYS A 28 2.81 22.20 -16.68
C LYS A 28 3.75 23.23 -17.30
N ASN A 29 5.07 23.07 -17.22
CA ASN A 29 6.01 24.06 -17.73
C ASN A 29 6.88 23.51 -18.88
N SER A 30 6.25 23.37 -20.04
CA SER A 30 6.94 23.46 -21.33
C SER A 30 6.04 24.18 -22.32
N CYS A 31 5.80 25.48 -22.06
CA CYS A 31 5.33 26.42 -23.06
C CYS A 31 5.58 27.84 -22.56
N CYS A 32 6.77 28.37 -22.83
CA CYS A 32 7.05 29.81 -22.79
C CYS A 32 8.01 30.10 -23.95
N VAL A 33 7.45 30.35 -25.14
CA VAL A 33 8.20 30.96 -26.23
C VAL A 33 8.04 32.47 -26.08
N SER A 34 9.18 33.16 -25.94
CA SER A 34 9.30 34.61 -25.90
C SER A 34 8.75 35.24 -27.19
N THR A 35 7.81 36.17 -27.05
CA THR A 35 7.39 37.05 -28.15
C THR A 35 8.44 38.14 -28.36
N ARG A 36 9.17 38.06 -29.47
CA ARG A 36 9.84 39.20 -30.08
C ARG A 36 9.34 39.33 -31.51
N ASP A 37 8.84 40.51 -31.82
CA ASP A 37 8.39 40.91 -33.15
C ASP A 37 9.49 40.77 -34.19
N TRP A 38 9.19 40.06 -35.28
CA TRP A 38 9.74 40.37 -36.59
C TRP A 38 8.77 39.93 -37.68
N SER A 39 8.48 40.85 -38.58
CA SER A 39 7.59 40.71 -39.72
C SER A 39 8.28 40.04 -40.92
N ILE A 40 7.45 39.55 -41.85
CA ILE A 40 7.71 39.26 -43.28
C ILE A 40 7.98 37.79 -43.70
N SER A 41 7.11 37.36 -44.63
CA SER A 41 7.27 36.41 -45.74
C SER A 41 6.97 34.91 -45.53
N SER A 42 5.80 34.57 -46.06
CA SER A 42 5.33 33.30 -46.61
C SER A 42 6.39 32.32 -47.14
N LYS A 43 6.35 31.08 -46.65
CA LYS A 43 6.54 29.82 -47.43
C LYS A 43 5.99 28.63 -46.62
N LYS A 44 4.92 28.00 -47.12
CA LYS A 44 4.34 26.78 -46.55
C LYS A 44 5.35 25.63 -46.68
N ARG A 45 5.89 25.15 -45.55
CA ARG A 45 6.58 23.86 -45.45
C ARG A 45 5.72 22.97 -44.57
N ALA A 46 5.19 21.89 -45.15
CA ALA A 46 4.48 20.87 -44.41
C ALA A 46 5.47 20.14 -43.50
N THR A 47 5.48 20.49 -42.22
CA THR A 47 6.14 19.72 -41.16
C THR A 47 5.12 18.75 -40.61
N THR A 48 5.36 17.46 -40.86
CA THR A 48 4.69 16.33 -40.22
C THR A 48 4.77 16.53 -38.70
N LEU A 49 3.63 16.88 -38.07
CA LEU A 49 3.50 16.78 -36.62
C LEU A 49 3.64 15.29 -36.30
N SER A 50 4.79 14.87 -35.79
CA SER A 50 4.88 13.61 -35.07
C SER A 50 3.90 13.74 -33.90
N SER A 51 2.76 13.04 -34.00
CA SER A 51 1.86 12.83 -32.89
C SER A 51 2.71 12.33 -31.73
N ILE A 52 2.82 13.13 -30.66
CA ILE A 52 3.27 12.63 -29.37
C ILE A 52 2.26 11.54 -29.04
N SER A 53 2.67 10.30 -29.25
CA SER A 53 1.90 9.13 -28.85
C SER A 53 1.66 9.30 -27.36
N THR A 54 0.42 9.62 -27.00
CA THR A 54 -0.08 9.45 -25.65
C THR A 54 0.16 7.99 -25.33
N ARG A 55 1.22 7.72 -24.56
CA ARG A 55 1.60 6.38 -24.16
C ARG A 55 0.48 5.90 -23.26
N THR A 56 -0.50 5.22 -23.85
CA THR A 56 -1.61 4.60 -23.13
C THR A 56 -1.00 3.67 -22.09
N PHE A 57 -1.40 3.83 -20.83
CA PHE A 57 -1.00 2.95 -19.76
C PHE A 57 -1.48 1.54 -20.09
N SER A 58 -0.59 0.66 -20.55
CA SER A 58 -0.95 -0.72 -20.93
C SER A 58 -1.07 -1.64 -19.72
N VAL A 59 -1.15 -1.08 -18.51
CA VAL A 59 -1.07 -1.80 -17.25
C VAL A 59 -2.42 -1.63 -16.56
N SER A 60 -3.14 -2.73 -16.35
CA SER A 60 -4.38 -2.75 -15.57
C SER A 60 -4.26 -3.77 -14.45
N TYR A 61 -4.67 -3.42 -13.25
CA TYR A 61 -4.66 -4.34 -12.11
C TYR A 61 -5.91 -5.21 -12.03
N ARG A 62 -6.89 -5.04 -12.91
CA ARG A 62 -8.10 -5.87 -12.95
C ARG A 62 -7.78 -7.36 -13.05
N LYS A 63 -6.82 -7.73 -13.93
CA LYS A 63 -6.38 -9.13 -14.08
C LYS A 63 -5.84 -9.77 -12.79
N PHE A 64 -5.32 -8.97 -11.85
CA PHE A 64 -4.84 -9.46 -10.55
C PHE A 64 -6.03 -9.83 -9.65
N VAL A 65 -7.04 -8.96 -9.63
CA VAL A 65 -8.27 -9.19 -8.86
C VAL A 65 -9.06 -10.35 -9.45
N ASP A 66 -9.24 -10.40 -10.78
CA ASP A 66 -9.94 -11.48 -11.47
C ASP A 66 -9.32 -12.85 -11.13
N PHE A 67 -7.99 -12.96 -11.27
CA PHE A 67 -7.26 -14.18 -10.87
C PHE A 67 -7.49 -14.53 -9.39
N ALA A 68 -7.43 -13.54 -8.49
CA ALA A 68 -7.62 -13.81 -7.06
C ALA A 68 -9.04 -14.30 -6.76
N LEU A 69 -10.05 -13.72 -7.38
CA LEU A 69 -11.45 -14.13 -7.19
C LEU A 69 -11.71 -15.53 -7.77
N ASP A 70 -11.22 -15.81 -8.97
CA ASP A 70 -11.30 -17.14 -9.61
C ASP A 70 -10.61 -18.21 -8.75
N GLU A 71 -9.37 -17.94 -8.33
CA GLU A 71 -8.59 -18.87 -7.52
C GLU A 71 -9.28 -19.09 -6.16
N THR A 72 -9.83 -18.05 -5.53
CA THR A 72 -10.55 -18.20 -4.25
C THR A 72 -11.82 -19.03 -4.41
N THR A 73 -12.58 -18.80 -5.49
CA THR A 73 -13.84 -19.51 -5.79
C THR A 73 -13.60 -20.99 -6.04
N SER A 74 -12.41 -21.37 -6.53
CA SER A 74 -12.02 -22.78 -6.67
C SER A 74 -11.71 -23.48 -5.33
N HIS A 75 -11.46 -22.72 -4.24
CA HIS A 75 -11.13 -23.25 -2.91
C HIS A 75 -12.29 -23.12 -1.91
N THR A 76 -13.09 -22.06 -2.01
CA THR A 76 -14.20 -21.77 -1.08
C THR A 76 -15.28 -20.94 -1.77
N HIS A 77 -16.49 -20.92 -1.21
CA HIS A 77 -17.58 -20.13 -1.77
C HIS A 77 -17.52 -18.67 -1.30
N LEU A 78 -17.40 -17.74 -2.25
CA LEU A 78 -17.44 -16.30 -2.00
C LEU A 78 -18.87 -15.77 -2.03
N PHE A 79 -19.21 -14.98 -1.01
CA PHE A 79 -20.45 -14.21 -0.92
C PHE A 79 -20.13 -12.73 -1.08
N SER A 80 -21.01 -11.95 -1.70
CA SER A 80 -20.89 -10.48 -1.68
C SER A 80 -20.98 -9.99 -0.24
N SER A 81 -20.04 -9.15 0.19
CA SER A 81 -20.11 -8.52 1.51
C SER A 81 -21.26 -7.50 1.53
N PRO A 82 -21.93 -7.26 2.68
CA PRO A 82 -22.88 -6.16 2.83
C PRO A 82 -22.25 -4.79 2.53
N LEU A 83 -20.92 -4.66 2.64
CA LEU A 83 -20.20 -3.44 2.25
C LEU A 83 -20.38 -3.09 0.77
N GLN A 84 -20.63 -4.07 -0.09
CA GLN A 84 -20.77 -3.86 -1.54
C GLN A 84 -21.97 -2.97 -1.88
N GLU A 85 -23.01 -2.94 -1.04
CA GLU A 85 -24.19 -2.10 -1.23
C GLU A 85 -23.84 -0.61 -1.10
N LYS A 86 -22.95 -0.28 -0.16
CA LYS A 86 -22.49 1.09 0.09
C LYS A 86 -21.28 1.46 -0.78
N TYR A 87 -20.38 0.51 -1.05
CA TYR A 87 -19.12 0.73 -1.73
C TYR A 87 -19.03 -0.14 -2.99
N ASN A 88 -19.19 0.48 -4.17
CA ASN A 88 -19.14 -0.23 -5.45
C ASN A 88 -18.22 0.46 -6.49
N SER A 89 -18.40 1.75 -6.69
CA SER A 89 -17.66 2.55 -7.64
C SER A 89 -17.73 4.01 -7.19
N LEU A 90 -16.69 4.76 -7.48
CA LEU A 90 -16.63 6.19 -7.23
C LEU A 90 -16.01 6.88 -8.45
N GLU A 91 -16.52 8.06 -8.78
CA GLU A 91 -15.89 8.92 -9.77
C GLU A 91 -14.95 9.92 -9.07
N PRO A 92 -13.71 10.10 -9.58
CA PRO A 92 -12.85 11.18 -9.14
C PRO A 92 -13.52 12.55 -9.32
N LYS A 93 -13.21 13.51 -8.45
CA LYS A 93 -13.77 14.87 -8.46
C LYS A 93 -13.60 15.64 -9.77
N ASP A 94 -12.55 15.33 -10.53
CA ASP A 94 -12.27 15.95 -11.82
C ASP A 94 -12.90 15.20 -13.00
N GLY A 95 -13.65 14.12 -12.73
CA GLY A 95 -14.27 13.26 -13.73
C GLY A 95 -13.28 12.45 -14.57
N LYS A 96 -11.99 12.40 -14.16
CA LYS A 96 -10.92 11.78 -14.95
C LYS A 96 -10.45 10.48 -14.32
N GLY A 97 -11.08 9.39 -14.75
CA GLY A 97 -10.73 8.03 -14.33
C GLY A 97 -11.86 7.35 -13.58
N GLU A 98 -11.55 6.21 -12.99
CA GLU A 98 -12.49 5.34 -12.31
C GLU A 98 -11.88 4.82 -11.01
N ILE A 99 -12.71 4.71 -9.98
CA ILE A 99 -12.38 3.99 -8.75
C ILE A 99 -13.35 2.81 -8.64
N SER A 100 -12.88 1.59 -8.89
CA SER A 100 -13.68 0.36 -8.79
C SER A 100 -13.46 -0.31 -7.44
N ILE A 101 -14.55 -0.75 -6.81
CA ILE A 101 -14.54 -1.30 -5.45
C ILE A 101 -15.30 -2.63 -5.41
N GLN A 102 -14.68 -3.67 -4.87
CA GLN A 102 -15.30 -4.97 -4.67
C GLN A 102 -15.01 -5.54 -3.28
N SER A 103 -15.99 -6.20 -2.68
CA SER A 103 -15.90 -6.81 -1.36
C SER A 103 -16.70 -8.10 -1.24
N PHE A 104 -16.07 -9.10 -0.62
CA PHE A 104 -16.58 -10.45 -0.48
C PHE A 104 -16.24 -11.03 0.89
N GLU A 105 -16.95 -12.08 1.27
CA GLU A 105 -16.74 -12.86 2.50
C GLU A 105 -16.76 -14.36 2.16
N ALA A 106 -16.17 -15.18 3.02
CA ALA A 106 -16.20 -16.64 2.93
C ALA A 106 -16.24 -17.28 4.32
N ALA A 107 -16.19 -18.61 4.39
CA ALA A 107 -16.20 -19.33 5.67
C ALA A 107 -15.02 -18.94 6.58
N GLU A 108 -13.80 -18.85 6.04
CA GLU A 108 -12.58 -18.50 6.77
C GLU A 108 -12.21 -17.01 6.62
N ILE A 109 -12.86 -16.32 5.69
CA ILE A 109 -12.54 -14.94 5.29
C ILE A 109 -13.58 -13.99 5.86
N ARG A 110 -13.13 -13.08 6.73
CA ARG A 110 -13.98 -12.00 7.24
C ARG A 110 -14.25 -10.96 6.16
N LEU A 111 -13.23 -10.59 5.40
CA LEU A 111 -13.35 -9.60 4.32
C LEU A 111 -12.22 -9.75 3.31
N LEU A 112 -12.56 -10.13 2.08
CA LEU A 112 -11.73 -9.96 0.88
C LEU A 112 -12.19 -8.67 0.21
N ARG A 113 -11.27 -7.73 -0.03
CA ARG A 113 -11.65 -6.47 -0.68
C ARG A 113 -10.59 -5.93 -1.63
N SER A 114 -11.04 -5.30 -2.69
CA SER A 114 -10.21 -4.65 -3.69
C SER A 114 -10.68 -3.23 -3.97
N LEU A 115 -9.71 -2.33 -4.08
CA LEU A 115 -9.85 -0.98 -4.63
C LEU A 115 -8.89 -0.85 -5.81
N ILE A 116 -9.44 -0.57 -6.99
CA ILE A 116 -8.67 -0.23 -8.18
C ILE A 116 -8.91 1.24 -8.49
N ILE A 117 -7.83 2.00 -8.73
CA ILE A 117 -7.92 3.38 -9.23
C ILE A 117 -7.24 3.43 -10.59
N GLU A 118 -7.98 3.79 -11.63
CA GLU A 118 -7.46 3.95 -12.99
C GLU A 118 -7.65 5.40 -13.43
N THR A 119 -6.55 6.13 -13.63
CA THR A 119 -6.57 7.51 -14.15
C THR A 119 -5.62 7.65 -15.33
N GLU A 120 -5.64 8.80 -16.00
CA GLU A 120 -4.71 9.13 -17.09
C GLU A 120 -3.23 9.10 -16.67
N THR A 121 -2.91 9.21 -15.38
CA THR A 121 -1.52 9.38 -14.89
C THR A 121 -1.09 8.32 -13.88
N MET A 122 -2.03 7.54 -13.36
CA MET A 122 -1.83 6.67 -12.20
C MET A 122 -2.75 5.45 -12.24
N GLN A 123 -2.19 4.32 -11.81
CA GLN A 123 -2.85 3.04 -11.59
C GLN A 123 -2.60 2.61 -10.15
N VAL A 124 -3.64 2.21 -9.41
CA VAL A 124 -3.51 1.73 -8.03
C VAL A 124 -4.27 0.42 -7.85
N LEU A 125 -3.68 -0.50 -7.11
CA LEU A 125 -4.34 -1.66 -6.53
C LEU A 125 -4.15 -1.62 -5.02
N ASP A 126 -5.24 -1.65 -4.27
CA ASP A 126 -5.25 -2.06 -2.88
C ASP A 126 -6.13 -3.30 -2.75
N PHE A 127 -5.50 -4.46 -2.60
CA PHE A 127 -6.15 -5.75 -2.42
C PHE A 127 -5.66 -6.38 -1.11
N THR A 128 -6.57 -6.88 -0.28
CA THR A 128 -6.22 -7.49 1.00
C THR A 128 -7.30 -8.45 1.40
N VAL A 129 -6.90 -9.49 2.13
CA VAL A 129 -7.82 -10.49 2.65
C VAL A 129 -7.62 -10.61 4.15
N PHE A 130 -8.68 -10.30 4.89
CA PHE A 130 -8.73 -10.40 6.35
C PHE A 130 -9.37 -11.74 6.73
N PRO A 131 -8.66 -12.61 7.47
CA PRO A 131 -9.26 -13.84 7.98
C PRO A 131 -10.25 -13.54 9.11
N ARG A 132 -11.16 -14.49 9.39
CA ARG A 132 -11.93 -14.48 10.65
C ARG A 132 -11.00 -14.76 11.83
N ALA A 133 -11.36 -14.30 13.03
CA ALA A 133 -10.49 -14.34 14.20
C ALA A 133 -10.17 -15.77 14.69
N GLU A 134 -10.99 -16.75 14.30
CA GLU A 134 -10.78 -18.17 14.55
C GLU A 134 -9.65 -18.77 13.69
N TYR A 135 -9.19 -18.06 12.66
CA TYR A 135 -8.09 -18.49 11.80
C TYR A 135 -6.95 -17.48 11.92
N ASP A 136 -5.90 -17.85 12.65
CA ASP A 136 -4.74 -16.98 12.90
C ASP A 136 -3.79 -16.86 11.70
N VAL A 137 -4.27 -17.08 10.47
CA VAL A 137 -3.44 -16.96 9.27
C VAL A 137 -3.01 -15.50 9.04
N PRO A 138 -1.88 -15.26 8.34
CA PRO A 138 -1.48 -13.90 7.96
C PRO A 138 -2.55 -13.17 7.14
N ILE A 139 -2.52 -11.84 7.16
CA ILE A 139 -3.35 -10.98 6.30
C ILE A 139 -2.67 -10.88 4.94
N PHE A 140 -3.33 -11.35 3.87
CA PHE A 140 -2.80 -11.13 2.51
C PHE A 140 -2.90 -9.65 2.16
N CYS A 141 -1.83 -9.04 1.63
CA CYS A 141 -1.76 -7.60 1.38
C CYS A 141 -1.02 -7.31 0.07
N ALA A 142 -1.68 -6.62 -0.86
CA ALA A 142 -1.13 -6.15 -2.13
C ALA A 142 -1.51 -4.67 -2.33
N ASN A 143 -0.53 -3.79 -2.14
CA ASN A 143 -0.64 -2.35 -2.32
C ASN A 143 0.32 -1.89 -3.41
N PHE A 144 -0.20 -1.71 -4.64
CA PHE A 144 0.57 -1.30 -5.80
C PHE A 144 0.18 0.10 -6.23
N PHE A 145 1.16 0.96 -6.41
CA PHE A 145 0.99 2.31 -6.92
C PHE A 145 1.91 2.50 -8.12
N THR A 146 1.33 2.86 -9.25
CA THR A 146 2.05 2.96 -10.52
C THR A 146 1.75 4.27 -11.21
N THR A 147 2.80 4.86 -11.75
CA THR A 147 2.77 6.05 -12.61
C THR A 147 3.53 5.75 -13.90
N ALA A 148 3.60 6.73 -14.81
CA ALA A 148 4.34 6.58 -16.07
C ALA A 148 5.84 6.25 -15.86
N ARG A 149 6.40 6.63 -14.70
CA ARG A 149 7.84 6.52 -14.44
C ARG A 149 8.18 5.46 -13.39
N THR A 150 7.38 5.36 -12.34
CA THR A 150 7.73 4.56 -11.16
C THR A 150 6.57 3.71 -10.68
N ASN A 151 6.93 2.58 -10.10
CA ASN A 151 6.07 1.66 -9.38
C ASN A 151 6.54 1.65 -7.93
N ILE A 152 5.61 1.71 -6.99
CA ILE A 152 5.84 1.52 -5.56
C ILE A 152 4.95 0.37 -5.14
N VAL A 153 5.56 -0.72 -4.70
CA VAL A 153 4.88 -2.00 -4.47
C VAL A 153 5.16 -2.49 -3.06
N VAL A 154 4.10 -2.86 -2.37
CA VAL A 154 4.11 -3.75 -1.20
C VAL A 154 3.28 -4.97 -1.55
N LEU A 155 3.88 -6.16 -1.55
CA LEU A 155 3.19 -7.45 -1.61
C LEU A 155 3.67 -8.29 -0.44
N ASP A 156 2.74 -8.77 0.39
CA ASP A 156 3.09 -9.51 1.60
C ASP A 156 1.95 -10.41 2.11
N LEU A 157 2.34 -11.34 2.97
CA LEU A 157 1.47 -12.03 3.91
C LEU A 157 1.74 -11.38 5.28
N ASN A 158 1.13 -10.23 5.54
CA ASN A 158 1.36 -9.46 6.77
C ASN A 158 1.04 -10.34 7.99
N PRO A 159 1.99 -10.56 8.90
CA PRO A 159 1.76 -11.45 10.02
C PRO A 159 0.72 -10.87 10.97
N LEU A 160 -0.19 -11.73 11.46
CA LEU A 160 -1.16 -11.31 12.48
C LEU A 160 -0.45 -11.04 13.81
N HIS A 161 0.48 -11.91 14.20
CA HIS A 161 1.27 -11.80 15.43
C HIS A 161 2.74 -11.45 15.15
N ASP A 162 3.41 -10.86 16.14
CA ASP A 162 4.78 -10.35 16.00
C ASP A 162 5.80 -11.44 15.62
N VAL A 163 6.35 -11.38 14.41
CA VAL A 163 7.35 -12.34 13.89
C VAL A 163 8.80 -12.01 14.26
N ILE A 164 9.06 -10.84 14.85
CA ILE A 164 10.39 -10.45 15.32
C ILE A 164 10.62 -11.08 16.70
N ASN A 165 9.64 -10.97 17.60
CA ASN A 165 9.77 -11.46 18.98
C ASN A 165 9.08 -12.81 19.23
N GLN A 166 8.03 -13.18 18.48
CA GLN A 166 7.32 -14.45 18.68
C GLN A 166 7.74 -15.50 17.65
N ARG A 167 8.77 -16.27 18.00
CA ARG A 167 9.35 -17.31 17.12
C ARG A 167 8.34 -18.36 16.66
N HIS A 168 7.42 -18.79 17.53
CA HIS A 168 6.45 -19.83 17.19
C HIS A 168 5.53 -19.45 16.01
N TYR A 169 5.02 -18.21 15.99
CA TYR A 169 4.17 -17.76 14.88
C TYR A 169 4.97 -17.60 13.58
N LYS A 170 6.19 -17.06 13.68
CA LYS A 170 7.13 -16.98 12.55
C LYS A 170 7.42 -18.36 11.96
N GLU A 171 7.73 -19.33 12.80
CA GLU A 171 8.04 -20.69 12.38
C GLU A 171 6.84 -21.39 11.75
N LYS A 172 5.64 -21.23 12.34
CA LYS A 172 4.38 -21.80 11.85
C LYS A 172 4.08 -21.37 10.42
N TYR A 173 4.24 -20.08 10.10
CA TYR A 173 3.74 -19.52 8.84
C TYR A 173 4.81 -19.15 7.81
N PHE A 174 6.03 -18.81 8.22
CA PHE A 174 7.01 -18.21 7.31
C PHE A 174 8.26 -19.05 7.07
N LYS A 175 8.56 -20.05 7.93
CA LYS A 175 9.76 -20.88 7.77
C LYS A 175 9.84 -21.57 6.41
N SER A 176 8.73 -22.15 5.95
CA SER A 176 8.65 -22.81 4.63
C SER A 176 8.56 -21.82 3.47
N LEU A 177 8.27 -20.53 3.73
CA LEU A 177 8.06 -19.51 2.71
C LEU A 177 9.30 -18.67 2.41
N ILE A 178 10.37 -18.81 3.20
CA ILE A 178 11.62 -18.07 2.97
C ILE A 178 12.15 -18.24 1.52
N PRO A 179 12.18 -19.45 0.92
CA PRO A 179 12.60 -19.60 -0.47
C PRO A 179 11.76 -18.80 -1.48
N LEU A 180 10.44 -18.67 -1.24
CA LEU A 180 9.56 -17.84 -2.07
C LEU A 180 9.92 -16.36 -1.95
N GLY A 181 10.15 -15.89 -0.72
CA GLY A 181 10.60 -14.52 -0.47
C GLY A 181 11.93 -14.19 -1.16
N LEU A 182 12.89 -15.12 -1.11
CA LEU A 182 14.19 -14.96 -1.76
C LEU A 182 14.10 -14.92 -3.28
N LYS A 183 13.31 -15.83 -3.89
CA LYS A 183 13.04 -15.85 -5.34
C LYS A 183 12.65 -14.46 -5.85
N TYR A 184 11.77 -13.75 -5.15
CA TYR A 184 11.33 -12.43 -5.58
C TYR A 184 12.19 -11.27 -5.09
N ALA A 185 12.95 -11.44 -3.99
CA ALA A 185 13.96 -10.48 -3.57
C ALA A 185 15.13 -10.38 -4.57
N GLU A 186 15.44 -11.45 -5.30
CA GLU A 186 16.41 -11.41 -6.41
C GLU A 186 15.88 -10.65 -7.63
N LEU A 187 14.57 -10.68 -7.86
CA LEU A 187 13.92 -10.07 -9.03
C LEU A 187 13.53 -8.60 -8.81
N PHE A 188 13.27 -8.22 -7.56
CA PHE A 188 12.88 -6.87 -7.18
C PHE A 188 13.88 -6.25 -6.19
N PRO A 189 14.47 -5.09 -6.52
CA PRO A 189 15.34 -4.41 -5.57
C PRO A 189 14.54 -3.95 -4.35
N TRP A 190 15.19 -3.89 -3.20
CA TRP A 190 14.60 -3.30 -2.00
C TRP A 190 14.20 -1.83 -2.26
N GLY A 191 13.01 -1.43 -1.82
CA GLY A 191 12.44 -0.11 -2.10
C GLY A 191 13.10 1.07 -1.36
N GLY A 192 14.20 0.83 -0.65
CA GLY A 192 14.92 1.78 0.19
C GLY A 192 14.19 2.04 1.50
N LYS A 193 14.52 3.17 2.14
CA LYS A 193 13.95 3.53 3.45
C LYS A 193 12.41 3.53 3.48
N LEU A 194 11.86 2.99 4.57
CA LEU A 194 10.43 3.01 4.91
C LEU A 194 10.19 3.57 6.31
N THR A 195 8.95 3.94 6.62
CA THR A 195 8.55 4.30 7.99
C THR A 195 8.90 3.17 8.95
N SER A 196 9.77 3.44 9.94
CA SER A 196 10.40 2.38 10.74
C SER A 196 9.37 1.50 11.44
N GLU A 197 8.27 2.08 11.91
CA GLU A 197 7.21 1.41 12.63
C GLU A 197 6.36 0.48 11.73
N SER A 198 6.34 0.72 10.41
CA SER A 198 5.66 -0.18 9.45
C SER A 198 6.28 -1.57 9.41
N ILE A 199 7.56 -1.71 9.78
CA ILE A 199 8.24 -3.00 9.79
C ILE A 199 7.61 -4.00 10.77
N LYS A 200 6.93 -3.51 11.82
CA LYS A 200 6.21 -4.33 12.81
C LYS A 200 5.05 -5.12 12.19
N PHE A 201 4.65 -4.79 10.96
CA PHE A 201 3.54 -5.41 10.24
C PHE A 201 3.97 -6.14 8.97
N PHE A 202 5.28 -6.21 8.70
CA PHE A 202 5.82 -6.90 7.53
C PHE A 202 6.41 -8.25 7.89
N SER A 203 6.22 -9.22 7.01
CA SER A 203 6.80 -10.55 7.16
C SER A 203 8.24 -10.61 6.64
N PRO A 204 9.00 -11.68 6.98
CA PRO A 204 10.32 -11.93 6.40
C PRO A 204 10.31 -12.14 4.87
N ILE A 205 9.14 -12.33 4.24
CA ILE A 205 8.99 -12.54 2.80
C ILE A 205 8.40 -11.32 2.08
N VAL A 206 8.24 -10.17 2.75
CA VAL A 206 7.68 -8.97 2.12
C VAL A 206 8.47 -8.56 0.87
N ILE A 207 7.72 -8.17 -0.17
CA ILE A 207 8.23 -7.46 -1.33
C ILE A 207 7.89 -5.99 -1.15
N TRP A 208 8.82 -5.24 -0.59
CA TRP A 208 8.81 -3.77 -0.63
C TRP A 208 9.81 -3.33 -1.70
N THR A 209 9.31 -2.76 -2.78
CA THR A 209 10.14 -2.41 -3.94
C THR A 209 9.70 -1.12 -4.63
N LYS A 210 10.66 -0.47 -5.28
CA LYS A 210 10.44 0.63 -6.21
C LYS A 210 11.20 0.36 -7.50
N PHE A 211 10.55 0.48 -8.64
CA PHE A 211 11.17 0.20 -9.94
C PHE A 211 10.52 0.98 -11.09
N ASN A 212 11.26 1.14 -12.18
CA ASN A 212 10.76 1.80 -13.39
C ASN A 212 9.81 0.89 -14.16
N SER A 213 8.75 1.48 -14.72
CA SER A 213 7.71 0.74 -15.44
C SER A 213 8.24 0.07 -16.71
N SER A 214 8.03 -1.24 -16.82
CA SER A 214 8.30 -2.05 -18.01
C SER A 214 7.34 -3.24 -18.07
N ALA A 215 7.07 -3.77 -19.27
CA ALA A 215 6.21 -4.93 -19.44
C ALA A 215 6.74 -6.16 -18.69
N GLU A 216 8.07 -6.38 -18.73
CA GLU A 216 8.73 -7.46 -18.00
C GLU A 216 8.49 -7.37 -16.49
N LYS A 217 8.75 -6.21 -15.87
CA LYS A 217 8.53 -6.04 -14.42
C LYS A 217 7.07 -6.21 -14.02
N TYR A 218 6.14 -5.82 -14.88
CA TYR A 218 4.72 -6.04 -14.65
C TYR A 218 4.34 -7.53 -14.68
N GLU A 219 4.85 -8.31 -15.64
CA GLU A 219 4.60 -9.76 -15.67
C GLU A 219 5.27 -10.51 -14.52
N ILE A 220 6.46 -10.07 -14.09
CA ILE A 220 7.10 -10.59 -12.87
C ILE A 220 6.26 -10.25 -11.63
N LEU A 221 5.73 -9.03 -11.52
CA LEU A 221 4.86 -8.62 -10.42
C LEU A 221 3.56 -9.43 -10.40
N TYR A 222 2.98 -9.68 -11.58
CA TYR A 222 1.80 -10.53 -11.70
C TYR A 222 2.09 -11.97 -11.26
N SER A 223 3.23 -12.52 -11.65
CA SER A 223 3.67 -13.84 -11.20
C SER A 223 3.88 -13.88 -9.68
N ALA A 224 4.50 -12.85 -9.09
CA ALA A 224 4.67 -12.72 -7.64
C ALA A 224 3.34 -12.70 -6.90
N PHE A 225 2.39 -11.90 -7.39
CA PHE A 225 1.04 -11.83 -6.82
C PHE A 225 0.37 -13.19 -6.83
N LYS A 226 0.40 -13.92 -7.96
CA LYS A 226 -0.20 -15.26 -8.06
C LYS A 226 0.44 -16.26 -7.09
N ASP A 227 1.77 -16.30 -7.03
CA ASP A 227 2.49 -17.23 -6.16
C ASP A 227 2.19 -16.94 -4.67
N TYR A 228 2.22 -15.66 -4.26
CA TYR A 228 1.91 -15.26 -2.88
C TYR A 228 0.45 -15.55 -2.53
N TYR A 229 -0.48 -15.30 -3.45
CA TYR A 229 -1.90 -15.50 -3.20
C TYR A 229 -2.27 -16.98 -3.12
N LYS A 230 -1.72 -17.82 -4.00
CA LYS A 230 -1.87 -19.29 -3.93
C LYS A 230 -1.34 -19.84 -2.61
N VAL A 231 -0.16 -19.41 -2.19
CA VAL A 231 0.40 -19.79 -0.89
C VAL A 231 -0.52 -19.36 0.26
N TRP A 232 -1.06 -18.15 0.22
CA TRP A 232 -2.00 -17.70 1.24
C TRP A 232 -3.27 -18.56 1.30
N LEU A 233 -3.86 -18.92 0.15
CA LEU A 233 -4.99 -19.85 0.07
C LEU A 233 -4.65 -21.24 0.63
N GLU A 234 -3.44 -21.75 0.36
CA GLU A 234 -2.98 -23.00 0.98
C GLU A 234 -2.89 -22.89 2.51
N LEU A 235 -2.41 -21.76 3.04
CA LEU A 235 -2.37 -21.54 4.49
C LEU A 235 -3.78 -21.53 5.09
N VAL A 236 -4.74 -20.87 4.43
CA VAL A 236 -6.16 -20.88 4.83
C VAL A 236 -6.72 -22.30 4.83
N SER A 237 -6.48 -23.08 3.76
CA SER A 237 -6.98 -24.46 3.65
C SER A 237 -6.45 -25.41 4.72
N LYS A 238 -5.24 -25.14 5.23
CA LYS A 238 -4.57 -25.93 6.28
C LYS A 238 -4.83 -25.36 7.68
N ALA A 239 -5.50 -24.21 7.79
CA ALA A 239 -5.73 -23.55 9.06
C ALA A 239 -6.75 -24.35 9.88
N VAL A 240 -6.37 -24.66 11.12
CA VAL A 240 -7.28 -25.28 12.09
C VAL A 240 -8.06 -24.15 12.76
N LYS A 241 -9.39 -24.28 12.76
CA LYS A 241 -10.28 -23.35 13.45
C LYS A 241 -9.96 -23.35 14.94
N GLU A 242 -9.60 -22.20 15.48
CA GLU A 242 -9.42 -22.00 16.91
C GLU A 242 -10.78 -22.07 17.63
N THR A 243 -10.78 -22.72 18.79
CA THR A 243 -11.95 -22.87 19.66
C THR A 243 -11.74 -22.25 21.04
N ASP A 244 -10.49 -21.98 21.43
CA ASP A 244 -10.17 -21.28 22.66
C ASP A 244 -10.51 -19.79 22.54
N GLU A 245 -11.49 -19.33 23.32
CA GLU A 245 -11.98 -17.95 23.29
C GLU A 245 -10.87 -16.93 23.60
N SER A 246 -9.89 -17.28 24.45
CA SER A 246 -8.78 -16.38 24.78
C SER A 246 -7.84 -16.18 23.60
N GLN A 247 -7.62 -17.22 22.80
CA GLN A 247 -6.79 -17.17 21.60
C GLN A 247 -7.52 -16.47 20.46
N ILE A 248 -8.83 -16.71 20.29
CA ILE A 248 -9.68 -15.96 19.33
C ILE A 248 -9.66 -14.47 19.68
N SER A 249 -9.82 -14.11 20.95
CA SER A 249 -9.76 -12.71 21.40
C SER A 249 -8.40 -12.08 21.11
N ARG A 250 -7.29 -12.81 21.31
CA ARG A 250 -5.94 -12.36 20.95
C ARG A 250 -5.77 -12.15 19.44
N ASN A 251 -6.33 -13.03 18.61
CA ASN A 251 -6.30 -12.89 17.15
C ASN A 251 -7.11 -11.66 16.69
N LEU A 252 -8.30 -11.46 17.28
CA LEU A 252 -9.16 -10.31 17.00
C LEU A 252 -8.46 -8.99 17.36
N GLU A 253 -7.85 -8.92 18.54
CA GLU A 253 -7.09 -7.77 19.03
C GLU A 253 -5.90 -7.46 18.12
N ALA A 254 -5.17 -8.48 17.67
CA ALA A 254 -4.04 -8.33 16.76
C ALA A 254 -4.48 -7.78 15.39
N GLN A 255 -5.61 -8.27 14.87
CA GLN A 255 -6.19 -7.77 13.63
C GLN A 255 -6.68 -6.32 13.80
N HIS A 256 -7.34 -6.01 14.91
CA HIS A 256 -7.80 -4.66 15.22
C HIS A 256 -6.62 -3.67 15.32
N ARG A 257 -5.53 -4.03 15.99
CA ARG A 257 -4.29 -3.24 16.05
C ARG A 257 -3.72 -2.95 14.65
N TYR A 258 -3.72 -3.92 13.75
CA TYR A 258 -3.30 -3.73 12.36
C TYR A 258 -4.21 -2.72 11.62
N LEU A 259 -5.53 -2.87 11.76
CA LEU A 259 -6.51 -1.98 11.11
C LEU A 259 -6.39 -0.55 11.62
N VAL A 260 -6.26 -0.35 12.95
CA VAL A 260 -6.04 0.96 13.58
C VAL A 260 -4.77 1.61 13.05
N TRP A 261 -3.67 0.86 12.97
CA TRP A 261 -2.42 1.37 12.40
C TRP A 261 -2.59 1.85 10.97
N ARG A 262 -3.14 1.00 10.10
CA ARG A 262 -3.31 1.31 8.67
C ARG A 262 -4.29 2.46 8.46
N ALA A 263 -5.43 2.48 9.16
CA ALA A 263 -6.40 3.56 9.06
C ALA A 263 -5.82 4.93 9.42
N GLU A 264 -4.81 4.97 10.31
CA GLU A 264 -4.17 6.22 10.70
C GLU A 264 -2.96 6.57 9.81
N LYS A 265 -2.13 5.59 9.43
CA LYS A 265 -0.80 5.82 8.85
C LYS A 265 -0.64 5.38 7.39
N ASP A 266 -1.70 4.90 6.74
CA ASP A 266 -1.61 4.47 5.33
C ASP A 266 -1.15 5.62 4.41
N PRO A 267 -0.11 5.42 3.58
CA PRO A 267 0.44 6.48 2.72
C PRO A 267 -0.49 6.85 1.55
N GLY A 268 -1.47 6.01 1.21
CA GLY A 268 -2.44 6.24 0.14
C GLY A 268 -3.51 7.28 0.48
N GLN A 269 -3.67 7.64 1.76
CA GLN A 269 -4.69 8.60 2.21
C GLN A 269 -4.64 9.94 1.46
N GLY A 270 -3.44 10.47 1.20
CA GLY A 270 -3.29 11.75 0.48
C GLY A 270 -3.80 11.68 -0.96
N VAL A 271 -3.63 10.53 -1.62
CA VAL A 271 -4.14 10.28 -2.98
C VAL A 271 -5.66 10.24 -2.95
N LEU A 272 -6.26 9.49 -2.02
CA LEU A 272 -7.72 9.42 -1.88
C LEU A 272 -8.34 10.79 -1.59
N LYS A 273 -7.77 11.56 -0.64
CA LYS A 273 -8.25 12.90 -0.30
C LYS A 273 -8.22 13.84 -1.51
N LYS A 274 -7.20 13.74 -2.35
CA LYS A 274 -7.09 14.51 -3.59
C LYS A 274 -8.16 14.10 -4.61
N LEU A 275 -8.41 12.80 -4.78
CA LEU A 275 -9.34 12.28 -5.78
C LEU A 275 -10.80 12.47 -5.40
N ILE A 276 -11.18 12.15 -4.17
CA ILE A 276 -12.60 12.09 -3.73
C ILE A 276 -12.93 13.05 -2.58
N GLY A 277 -11.95 13.78 -2.05
CA GLY A 277 -12.14 14.73 -0.95
C GLY A 277 -12.04 14.12 0.44
N GLU A 278 -11.85 14.98 1.43
CA GLU A 278 -11.55 14.58 2.81
C GLU A 278 -12.61 13.66 3.43
N THR A 279 -13.88 14.07 3.35
CA THR A 279 -14.99 13.34 3.98
C THR A 279 -15.17 11.94 3.38
N LEU A 280 -15.23 11.84 2.05
CA LEU A 280 -15.39 10.55 1.37
C LEU A 280 -14.13 9.68 1.49
N ALA A 281 -12.94 10.27 1.46
CA ALA A 281 -11.71 9.53 1.68
C ALA A 281 -11.68 8.93 3.10
N LYS A 282 -12.10 9.68 4.13
CA LYS A 282 -12.18 9.17 5.50
C LYS A 282 -13.22 8.06 5.65
N ASP A 283 -14.39 8.21 5.04
CA ASP A 283 -15.43 7.17 5.04
C ASP A 283 -14.97 5.90 4.32
N LEU A 284 -14.37 6.02 3.14
CA LEU A 284 -13.82 4.87 2.39
C LEU A 284 -12.67 4.19 3.17
N LEU A 285 -11.79 4.97 3.80
CA LEU A 285 -10.65 4.44 4.53
C LEU A 285 -11.08 3.59 5.73
N ARG A 286 -11.98 4.12 6.57
CA ARG A 286 -12.41 3.46 7.81
C ARG A 286 -13.56 2.46 7.59
N GLY A 287 -14.53 2.85 6.77
CA GLY A 287 -15.73 2.07 6.52
C GLY A 287 -15.51 0.90 5.56
N PHE A 288 -14.52 0.99 4.66
CA PHE A 288 -14.24 -0.03 3.64
C PHE A 288 -12.82 -0.62 3.74
N LEU A 289 -11.77 0.16 3.45
CA LEU A 289 -10.39 -0.37 3.31
C LEU A 289 -9.89 -1.05 4.58
N PHE A 290 -10.20 -0.44 5.73
CA PHE A 290 -9.88 -0.96 7.06
C PHE A 290 -11.15 -1.20 7.89
N ASN A 291 -12.21 -1.67 7.22
CA ASN A 291 -13.42 -2.11 7.90
C ASN A 291 -13.08 -3.11 9.02
N GLY A 292 -13.54 -2.77 10.22
CA GLY A 292 -13.18 -3.45 11.45
C GLY A 292 -12.56 -2.53 12.50
N VAL A 293 -11.98 -1.39 12.08
CA VAL A 293 -11.35 -0.41 12.99
C VAL A 293 -12.30 0.15 14.05
N ASP A 294 -13.60 0.22 13.76
CA ASP A 294 -14.63 0.78 14.65
C ASP A 294 -15.52 -0.31 15.30
N VAL A 295 -15.31 -1.60 14.96
CA VAL A 295 -16.22 -2.69 15.37
C VAL A 295 -15.53 -3.92 15.95
N LEU A 296 -14.24 -4.17 15.66
CA LEU A 296 -13.52 -5.33 16.20
C LEU A 296 -12.92 -5.08 17.59
N GLY A 297 -12.81 -3.83 18.01
CA GLY A 297 -12.28 -3.44 19.31
C GLY A 297 -12.57 -1.99 19.65
N SER A 298 -12.24 -1.59 20.88
CA SER A 298 -12.47 -0.24 21.41
C SER A 298 -11.20 0.57 21.64
N LYS A 299 -10.02 -0.06 21.56
CA LYS A 299 -8.72 0.60 21.73
C LYS A 299 -8.43 1.55 20.58
N THR A 300 -8.02 2.75 20.92
CA THR A 300 -7.64 3.81 19.98
C THR A 300 -6.22 3.61 19.44
N PHE A 301 -5.82 4.44 18.47
CA PHE A 301 -4.44 4.47 17.99
C PHE A 301 -3.44 4.73 19.12
N ASN A 302 -3.78 5.61 20.07
CA ASN A 302 -2.91 5.96 21.19
C ASN A 302 -2.79 4.81 22.20
N ASP A 303 -3.82 3.99 22.36
CA ASP A 303 -3.76 2.82 23.24
C ASP A 303 -2.78 1.76 22.72
N TYR A 304 -2.73 1.55 21.40
CA TYR A 304 -1.78 0.60 20.78
C TYR A 304 -0.39 1.18 20.55
N PHE A 305 -0.30 2.48 20.27
CA PHE A 305 0.92 3.15 19.86
C PHE A 305 1.18 4.40 20.71
N PRO A 306 1.30 4.28 22.05
CA PRO A 306 1.38 5.42 22.97
C PRO A 306 2.60 6.31 22.74
N HIS A 307 3.64 5.78 22.08
CA HIS A 307 4.83 6.54 21.67
C HIS A 307 4.52 7.65 20.65
N TYR A 308 3.35 7.62 19.99
CA TYR A 308 2.89 8.66 19.06
C TYR A 308 2.21 9.84 19.73
N CYS A 309 1.84 9.71 21.00
CA CYS A 309 1.28 10.82 21.76
C CYS A 309 2.34 11.91 21.95
N SER A 310 2.03 13.13 21.53
CA SER A 310 2.80 14.29 21.98
C SER A 310 2.55 14.52 23.48
N LYS A 311 3.40 15.32 24.13
CA LYS A 311 3.23 15.70 25.55
C LYS A 311 1.90 16.42 25.83
N ASP A 312 1.23 16.93 24.79
CA ASP A 312 0.00 17.71 24.87
C ASP A 312 -1.26 16.88 24.50
N GLY A 313 -1.14 15.57 24.30
CA GLY A 313 -2.27 14.68 23.99
C GLY A 313 -2.74 14.69 22.53
N ASP A 314 -2.26 15.65 21.72
CA ASP A 314 -2.49 15.67 20.28
C ASP A 314 -1.65 14.61 19.56
N LEU A 315 -2.25 13.98 18.53
CA LEU A 315 -1.56 13.07 17.62
C LEU A 315 -0.42 13.82 16.92
N ASN A 316 0.80 13.29 17.03
CA ASN A 316 1.93 13.87 16.32
C ASN A 316 1.68 13.76 14.80
N ASN A 317 1.47 14.91 14.13
CA ASN A 317 1.23 15.01 12.69
C ASN A 317 2.39 14.51 11.81
N LYS A 318 3.50 14.07 12.43
CA LYS A 318 4.60 13.39 11.72
C LYS A 318 4.17 11.97 11.35
N GLY A 319 4.38 11.59 10.08
CA GLY A 319 4.10 10.24 9.56
C GLY A 319 4.92 9.11 10.20
N SER A 320 5.85 9.42 11.10
CA SER A 320 6.69 8.51 11.87
C SER A 320 7.31 9.27 13.05
N ILE A 321 7.50 8.62 14.21
CA ILE A 321 8.21 9.22 15.34
C ILE A 321 9.71 8.98 15.17
N ILE A 322 10.08 7.76 14.79
CA ILE A 322 11.47 7.32 14.62
C ILE A 322 12.06 7.90 13.32
N GLY A 323 11.21 8.14 12.33
CA GLY A 323 11.59 8.51 10.98
C GLY A 323 11.68 7.30 10.05
N LYS A 324 12.19 7.53 8.83
CA LYS A 324 12.38 6.46 7.86
C LYS A 324 13.73 5.77 8.08
N SER A 325 13.73 4.44 8.18
CA SER A 325 14.92 3.59 8.34
C SER A 325 14.90 2.43 7.33
N PHE A 326 15.83 1.48 7.48
CA PHE A 326 15.96 0.28 6.65
C PHE A 326 16.24 0.59 5.18
N GLU A 327 17.37 1.26 4.92
CA GLU A 327 17.87 1.49 3.55
C GLU A 327 18.09 0.19 2.78
N ASN A 328 18.44 -0.89 3.48
CA ASN A 328 18.55 -2.25 2.97
C ASN A 328 17.46 -3.16 3.56
N ARG A 329 17.20 -4.30 2.92
CA ARG A 329 16.28 -5.33 3.41
C ARG A 329 16.66 -5.75 4.83
N PRO A 330 15.78 -5.64 5.83
CA PRO A 330 16.12 -5.90 7.23
C PRO A 330 15.89 -7.36 7.65
N TRP A 331 15.85 -8.29 6.69
CA TRP A 331 15.84 -9.73 6.95
C TRP A 331 16.97 -10.40 6.17
N ASP A 332 17.66 -11.35 6.80
CA ASP A 332 18.68 -12.17 6.14
C ASP A 332 18.07 -13.29 5.27
N GLU A 333 18.94 -14.11 4.67
CA GLU A 333 18.54 -15.24 3.82
C GLU A 333 17.78 -16.35 4.55
N ARG A 334 17.79 -16.36 5.88
CA ARG A 334 16.99 -17.27 6.71
C ARG A 334 15.70 -16.61 7.21
N GLY A 335 15.45 -15.36 6.82
CA GLY A 335 14.34 -14.56 7.32
C GLY A 335 14.53 -14.05 8.75
N GLU A 336 15.76 -14.06 9.29
CA GLU A 336 16.08 -13.47 10.59
C GLU A 336 16.17 -11.95 10.50
N PHE A 337 15.57 -11.25 11.46
CA PHE A 337 15.52 -9.80 11.47
C PHE A 337 16.89 -9.22 11.86
N LEU A 338 17.38 -8.26 11.08
CA LEU A 338 18.72 -7.66 11.23
C LEU A 338 18.69 -6.26 11.88
N GLY A 339 17.51 -5.74 12.21
CA GLY A 339 17.33 -4.36 12.64
C GLY A 339 17.46 -4.10 14.15
N GLU A 340 18.42 -4.72 14.83
CA GLU A 340 18.61 -4.53 16.28
C GLU A 340 18.76 -3.04 16.65
N GLY A 341 18.05 -2.60 17.69
CA GLY A 341 18.16 -1.24 18.26
C GLY A 341 17.35 -0.13 17.58
N ILE A 342 16.59 -0.42 16.51
CA ILE A 342 15.84 0.59 15.74
C ILE A 342 14.34 0.62 16.10
N ILE A 343 13.87 -0.37 16.85
CA ILE A 343 12.45 -0.53 17.17
C ILE A 343 12.27 -0.51 18.70
N PRO A 344 11.61 0.52 19.26
CA PRO A 344 11.24 0.56 20.67
C PRO A 344 10.08 -0.37 21.00
#